data_AF-A0AAU5B4W6-F1
#
_entry.id   AF-A0AAU5B4W6-F1
#
_cell.length_a   1.000
_cell.length_b   1.000
_cell.length_c   1.000
_cell.angle_alpha   90.00
_cell.angle_beta   90.00
_cell.angle_gamma   90.00
#
_symmetry.space_group_name_H-M   'P 1'
#
loop_
_entity.id
_entity.type
_entity.pdbx_description
1 polymer ?
#
loop_
_entity_poly.entity_id
_entity_poly.type
_entity_poly.pdbx_seq_one_letter_code
_entity_poly.pdbx_strand_id
1 'polypeptide(L)'
;MEPPRTRRRRHWSKRPNPVAGLGSLLWLAVVIVPIYAMISASLTRQDKALGNNALKPPTDPTFANYNTVLHNGFGHFLANTALVAAAVVGIVLVLCVPLAYVAVRTRTVWASGAFRLFLLGVAIPAQAVVVPLYLMIAKLDLYDSLLAVILPTAAFAMPVSVLILTGTLRDISEDLYEAMALDGASATRMLFQLVIPMTKGGISTVVVYSALQAWNGFLFPLIFTQSDGPRVLTLGLFNYVSQFGVNIPALLASVVLSGIPIFAVYLVARRALVGGLMGVGGK
;
A
#
# COMPACT_ATOMS: atom_id res chain seq x y z
N MET A 1 26.58 -33.45 38.77
CA MET A 1 27.16 -32.95 37.50
C MET A 1 26.48 -33.69 36.37
N GLU A 2 25.52 -33.04 35.71
CA GLU A 2 24.73 -33.63 34.62
C GLU A 2 25.32 -33.14 33.28
N PRO A 3 25.55 -34.02 32.28
CA PRO A 3 26.23 -33.60 31.05
C PRO A 3 25.33 -32.72 30.18
N PRO A 4 25.89 -31.79 29.39
CA PRO A 4 25.11 -30.85 28.58
C PRO A 4 24.40 -31.57 27.43
N ARG A 5 23.08 -31.42 27.36
CA ARG A 5 22.25 -31.92 26.25
C ARG A 5 22.60 -31.19 24.95
N THR A 6 23.30 -31.87 24.05
CA THR A 6 23.58 -31.38 22.69
C THR A 6 22.28 -31.19 21.92
N ARG A 7 21.87 -29.94 21.66
CA ARG A 7 20.77 -29.61 20.73
C ARG A 7 21.15 -30.08 19.32
N ARG A 8 20.59 -31.21 18.88
CA ARG A 8 20.65 -31.66 17.47
C ARG A 8 20.07 -30.58 16.58
N ARG A 9 20.91 -29.88 15.81
CA ARG A 9 20.47 -29.06 14.67
C ARG A 9 19.76 -29.96 13.67
N ARG A 10 18.43 -29.84 13.57
CA ARG A 10 17.63 -30.48 12.50
C ARG A 10 18.12 -29.92 11.16
N HIS A 11 18.95 -30.66 10.44
CA HIS A 11 19.17 -30.43 9.02
C HIS A 11 17.84 -30.76 8.31
N TRP A 12 17.12 -29.72 7.89
CA TRP A 12 16.00 -29.87 6.97
C TRP A 12 16.57 -30.38 5.64
N SER A 13 16.54 -31.70 5.43
CA SER A 13 16.87 -32.26 4.12
C SER A 13 15.86 -31.70 3.13
N LYS A 14 16.30 -30.83 2.22
CA LYS A 14 15.50 -30.35 1.09
C LYS A 14 15.26 -31.53 0.14
N ARG A 15 14.32 -32.41 0.48
CA ARG A 15 13.82 -33.38 -0.49
C ARG A 15 13.05 -32.59 -1.55
N PRO A 16 13.40 -32.71 -2.85
CA PRO A 16 12.65 -32.03 -3.89
C PRO A 16 11.19 -32.52 -3.82
N ASN A 17 10.25 -31.59 -3.68
CA ASN A 17 8.82 -31.86 -3.70
C ASN A 17 8.28 -31.52 -5.10
N PRO A 18 8.26 -32.48 -6.04
CA PRO A 18 7.86 -32.22 -7.42
C PRO A 18 6.39 -31.80 -7.52
N VAL A 19 5.53 -32.23 -6.60
CA VAL A 19 4.12 -31.82 -6.56
C VAL A 19 3.99 -30.34 -6.23
N ALA A 20 4.73 -29.86 -5.22
CA ALA A 20 4.79 -28.43 -4.91
C ALA A 20 5.40 -27.62 -6.06
N GLY A 21 6.42 -28.17 -6.73
CA GLY A 21 7.01 -27.57 -7.93
C GLY A 21 6.00 -27.43 -9.07
N LEU A 22 5.30 -28.51 -9.42
CA LEU A 22 4.27 -28.51 -10.46
C LEU A 22 3.11 -27.56 -10.11
N GLY A 23 2.64 -27.58 -8.86
CA GLY A 23 1.62 -26.65 -8.38
C GLY A 23 2.05 -25.18 -8.49
N SER A 24 3.31 -24.87 -8.17
CA SER A 24 3.85 -23.51 -8.32
C SER A 24 3.95 -23.06 -9.78
N LEU A 25 4.29 -23.97 -10.71
CA LEU A 25 4.34 -23.67 -12.14
C LEU A 25 2.95 -23.44 -12.73
N LEU A 26 1.96 -24.25 -12.34
CA LEU A 26 0.56 -24.06 -12.74
C LEU A 26 0.04 -22.71 -12.22
N TRP A 27 0.33 -22.38 -10.96
CA TRP A 27 -0.04 -21.10 -10.38
C TRP A 27 0.62 -19.92 -11.11
N LEU A 28 1.91 -20.05 -11.44
CA LEU A 28 2.62 -19.05 -12.22
C LEU A 28 1.97 -18.83 -13.59
N ALA A 29 1.55 -19.90 -14.27
CA ALA A 29 0.85 -19.80 -15.55
C ALA A 29 -0.47 -19.03 -15.41
N VAL A 30 -1.27 -19.34 -14.39
CA VAL A 30 -2.55 -18.64 -14.11
C VAL A 30 -2.34 -17.14 -13.90
N VAL A 31 -1.26 -16.74 -13.23
CA VAL A 31 -0.94 -15.32 -12.98
C VAL A 31 -0.38 -14.62 -14.23
N ILE A 32 0.44 -15.30 -15.03
CA ILE A 32 1.09 -14.69 -16.21
C ILE A 32 0.09 -14.46 -17.35
N VAL A 33 -0.91 -15.34 -17.53
CA VAL A 33 -1.87 -15.23 -18.64
C VAL A 33 -2.57 -13.86 -18.73
N PRO A 34 -3.20 -13.31 -17.67
CA PRO A 34 -3.84 -12.00 -17.73
C PRO A 34 -2.83 -10.85 -17.92
N ILE A 35 -1.63 -10.96 -17.34
CA ILE A 35 -0.56 -9.96 -17.52
C ILE A 35 -0.11 -9.94 -18.98
N TYR A 36 0.10 -11.12 -19.57
CA TYR A 36 0.44 -11.27 -20.98
C TYR A 36 -0.67 -10.72 -21.87
N ALA A 37 -1.93 -11.05 -21.62
CA ALA A 37 -3.06 -10.53 -22.39
C ALA A 37 -3.14 -9.00 -22.32
N MET A 38 -2.91 -8.42 -21.13
CA MET A 38 -2.86 -6.97 -20.94
C MET A 38 -1.73 -6.33 -21.74
N ILE A 39 -0.51 -6.86 -21.68
CA ILE A 39 0.64 -6.33 -22.43
C ILE A 39 0.42 -6.51 -23.94
N SER A 40 -0.04 -7.68 -24.37
CA SER A 40 -0.37 -7.98 -25.77
C SER A 40 -1.39 -6.99 -26.34
N ALA A 41 -2.50 -6.78 -25.62
CA ALA A 41 -3.54 -5.85 -26.04
C ALA A 41 -3.06 -4.38 -26.00
N SER A 42 -2.18 -4.00 -25.05
CA SER A 42 -1.58 -2.66 -25.01
C SER A 42 -0.69 -2.34 -26.22
N LEU A 43 -0.14 -3.37 -26.87
CA LEU A 43 0.68 -3.27 -28.08
C LEU A 43 -0.15 -3.40 -29.37
N THR A 44 -1.46 -3.64 -29.27
CA THR A 44 -2.36 -3.81 -30.41
C THR A 44 -2.92 -2.45 -30.84
N ARG A 45 -3.18 -2.27 -32.14
CA ARG A 45 -3.87 -1.07 -32.63
C ARG A 45 -5.36 -1.10 -32.28
N GLN A 46 -5.96 0.07 -32.05
CA GLN A 46 -7.36 0.19 -31.62
C GLN A 46 -8.36 -0.48 -32.59
N ASP A 47 -8.13 -0.38 -33.90
CA ASP A 47 -8.96 -0.98 -34.96
C ASP A 47 -9.00 -2.51 -34.90
N LYS A 48 -7.95 -3.15 -34.37
CA LYS A 48 -7.84 -4.61 -34.23
C LYS A 48 -8.18 -5.11 -32.81
N ALA A 49 -8.39 -4.19 -31.86
CA ALA A 49 -8.54 -4.52 -30.44
C ALA A 49 -9.86 -5.23 -30.11
N LEU A 50 -10.95 -4.93 -30.82
CA LEU A 50 -12.29 -5.46 -30.54
C LEU A 50 -12.62 -6.79 -31.26
N GLY A 51 -11.71 -7.31 -32.08
CA GLY A 51 -11.94 -8.53 -32.88
C GLY A 51 -10.89 -9.62 -32.76
N ASN A 52 -9.76 -9.36 -32.08
CA ASN A 52 -8.70 -10.36 -31.93
C ASN A 52 -8.85 -11.14 -30.61
N ASN A 53 -8.51 -12.44 -30.64
CA ASN A 53 -8.43 -13.23 -29.42
C ASN A 53 -7.32 -12.66 -28.52
N ALA A 54 -7.64 -12.25 -27.29
CA ALA A 54 -6.69 -11.56 -26.40
C ALA A 54 -5.42 -12.37 -26.08
N LEU A 55 -5.47 -13.69 -26.26
CA LEU A 55 -4.33 -14.58 -26.07
C LEU A 55 -3.44 -14.71 -27.33
N LYS A 56 -3.93 -14.32 -28.51
CA LYS A 56 -3.09 -14.31 -29.71
C LYS A 56 -2.14 -13.11 -29.64
N PRO A 57 -0.85 -13.30 -29.95
CA PRO A 57 0.08 -12.18 -30.03
C PRO A 57 -0.39 -11.19 -31.11
N PRO A 58 -0.06 -9.89 -30.97
CA PRO A 58 -0.42 -8.88 -31.97
C PRO A 58 0.31 -9.19 -33.28
N THR A 59 -0.42 -9.10 -34.39
CA THR A 59 0.16 -9.28 -35.75
C THR A 59 1.11 -8.13 -36.09
N ASP A 60 0.78 -6.92 -35.65
CA ASP A 60 1.50 -5.68 -35.92
C ASP A 60 1.69 -4.90 -34.60
N PRO A 61 2.63 -5.30 -33.73
CA PRO A 61 2.84 -4.64 -32.46
C PRO A 61 3.25 -3.17 -32.65
N THR A 62 2.68 -2.28 -31.84
CA THR A 62 2.99 -0.85 -31.88
C THR A 62 3.10 -0.24 -30.48
N PHE A 63 3.99 0.74 -30.34
CA PHE A 63 4.11 1.55 -29.13
C PHE A 63 3.29 2.85 -29.18
N ALA A 64 2.46 3.04 -30.22
CA ALA A 64 1.64 4.25 -30.38
C ALA A 64 0.74 4.53 -29.16
N ASN A 65 0.20 3.48 -28.53
CA ASN A 65 -0.62 3.59 -27.33
C ASN A 65 0.18 4.13 -26.14
N TYR A 66 1.40 3.64 -25.93
CA TYR A 66 2.31 4.15 -24.90
C TYR A 66 2.69 5.61 -25.16
N ASN A 67 2.98 5.96 -26.41
CA ASN A 67 3.27 7.35 -26.77
C ASN A 67 2.07 8.27 -26.49
N THR A 68 0.86 7.82 -26.82
CA THR A 68 -0.39 8.54 -26.51
C THR A 68 -0.55 8.76 -25.02
N VAL A 69 -0.29 7.73 -24.20
CA VAL A 69 -0.38 7.84 -22.74
C VAL A 69 0.64 8.84 -22.19
N LEU A 70 1.90 8.73 -22.60
CA LEU A 70 2.98 9.59 -22.10
C LEU A 70 2.75 11.07 -22.43
N HIS A 71 2.14 11.37 -23.58
CA HIS A 71 1.80 12.74 -23.97
C HIS A 71 0.48 13.26 -23.33
N ASN A 72 -0.39 12.38 -22.86
CA ASN A 72 -1.68 12.74 -22.25
C ASN A 72 -1.58 12.94 -20.73
N GLY A 73 -0.54 13.62 -20.26
CA GLY A 73 -0.41 14.03 -18.86
C GLY A 73 -0.03 12.90 -17.88
N PHE A 74 0.37 11.71 -18.36
CA PHE A 74 0.74 10.59 -17.49
C PHE A 74 1.82 10.95 -16.45
N GLY A 75 2.85 11.71 -16.84
CA GLY A 75 3.90 12.14 -15.91
C GLY A 75 3.39 13.01 -14.77
N HIS A 76 2.42 13.89 -15.06
CA HIS A 76 1.75 14.73 -14.07
C HIS A 76 0.89 13.89 -13.12
N PHE A 77 0.08 12.97 -13.66
CA PHE A 77 -0.73 12.06 -12.84
C PHE A 77 0.12 11.17 -11.94
N LEU A 78 1.25 10.67 -12.45
CA LEU A 78 2.23 9.90 -11.71
C LEU A 78 2.84 10.72 -10.57
N ALA A 79 3.25 11.96 -10.84
CA ALA A 79 3.81 12.85 -9.82
C ALA A 79 2.79 13.15 -8.72
N ASN A 80 1.54 13.45 -9.07
CA ASN A 80 0.46 13.66 -8.13
C ASN A 80 0.19 12.40 -7.28
N THR A 81 0.08 11.22 -7.90
CA THR A 81 -0.11 9.97 -7.15
C THR A 81 1.05 9.69 -6.20
N ALA A 82 2.30 9.91 -6.62
CA ALA A 82 3.47 9.75 -5.77
C ALA A 82 3.48 10.74 -4.59
N LEU A 83 3.10 12.01 -4.85
CA LEU A 83 2.98 13.04 -3.81
C LEU A 83 1.88 12.68 -2.80
N VAL A 84 0.71 12.26 -3.28
CA VAL A 84 -0.40 11.81 -2.43
C VAL A 84 0.05 10.63 -1.57
N ALA A 85 0.70 9.62 -2.16
CA ALA A 85 1.20 8.47 -1.43
C ALA A 85 2.24 8.84 -0.35
N ALA A 86 3.21 9.69 -0.69
CA ALA A 86 4.23 10.14 0.25
C ALA A 86 3.61 10.95 1.41
N ALA A 87 2.68 11.86 1.11
CA ALA A 87 2.00 12.67 2.11
C ALA A 87 1.12 11.81 3.04
N VAL A 88 0.36 10.86 2.48
CA VAL A 88 -0.45 9.91 3.26
C VAL A 88 0.43 9.08 4.19
N VAL A 89 1.52 8.49 3.69
CA VAL A 89 2.49 7.73 4.51
C VAL A 89 3.05 8.62 5.62
N GLY A 90 3.47 9.84 5.30
CA GLY A 90 4.02 10.79 6.27
C GLY A 90 3.03 11.10 7.40
N ILE A 91 1.80 11.47 7.05
CA ILE A 91 0.74 11.77 8.02
C ILE A 91 0.44 10.55 8.90
N VAL A 92 0.28 9.37 8.27
CA VAL A 92 -0.01 8.12 8.98
C VAL A 92 1.12 7.77 9.95
N LEU A 93 2.39 7.84 9.56
CA LEU A 93 3.49 7.52 10.47
C LEU A 93 3.61 8.52 11.62
N VAL A 94 3.53 9.81 11.32
CA VAL A 94 3.64 10.88 12.32
C VAL A 94 2.55 10.75 13.39
N LEU A 95 1.33 10.37 13.01
CA LEU A 95 0.20 10.30 13.93
C LEU A 95 0.03 8.91 14.55
N CYS A 96 0.17 7.83 13.77
CA CYS A 96 -0.13 6.49 14.25
C CYS A 96 0.98 5.89 15.13
N VAL A 97 2.25 6.24 14.93
CA VAL A 97 3.34 5.69 15.76
C VAL A 97 3.22 6.17 17.23
N PRO A 98 3.07 7.48 17.52
CA PRO A 98 2.84 7.93 18.89
C PRO A 98 1.51 7.41 19.45
N LEU A 99 0.45 7.39 18.64
CA LEU A 99 -0.87 6.91 19.07
C LEU A 99 -0.82 5.43 19.49
N ALA A 100 -0.16 4.58 18.69
CA ALA A 100 0.02 3.18 19.01
C ALA A 100 0.89 2.97 20.25
N TYR A 101 1.96 3.77 20.42
CA TYR A 101 2.78 3.76 21.63
C TYR A 101 1.94 4.07 22.88
N VAL A 102 1.18 5.16 22.88
CA VAL A 102 0.31 5.53 24.00
C VAL A 102 -0.76 4.46 24.25
N ALA A 103 -1.35 3.90 23.19
CA ALA A 103 -2.38 2.86 23.30
C ALA A 103 -1.88 1.56 23.94
N VAL A 104 -0.62 1.18 23.71
CA VAL A 104 -0.01 -0.02 24.33
C VAL A 104 0.47 0.27 25.75
N ARG A 105 1.01 1.45 26.01
CA ARG A 105 1.66 1.77 27.30
C ARG A 105 0.70 2.32 28.35
N THR A 106 -0.43 2.90 27.95
CA THR A 106 -1.38 3.50 28.89
C THR A 106 -2.46 2.51 29.31
N ARG A 107 -2.37 1.99 30.54
CA ARG A 107 -3.32 0.99 31.09
C ARG A 107 -4.52 1.63 31.79
N THR A 108 -5.09 2.70 31.25
CA THR A 108 -6.32 3.30 31.80
C THR A 108 -7.56 2.80 31.07
N VAL A 109 -8.69 2.72 31.78
CA VAL A 109 -9.99 2.33 31.19
C VAL A 109 -10.41 3.29 30.07
N TRP A 110 -10.08 4.58 30.21
CA TRP A 110 -10.33 5.61 29.20
C TRP A 110 -9.48 5.44 27.94
N ALA A 111 -8.18 5.20 28.09
CA ALA A 111 -7.31 4.95 26.94
C ALA A 111 -7.71 3.67 26.20
N SER A 112 -8.03 2.61 26.93
CA SER A 112 -8.51 1.34 26.36
C SER A 112 -9.89 1.50 25.68
N GLY A 113 -10.77 2.34 26.23
CA GLY A 113 -12.05 2.70 25.61
C GLY A 113 -11.87 3.50 24.33
N ALA A 114 -11.08 4.58 24.37
CA ALA A 114 -10.79 5.43 23.22
C ALA A 114 -10.11 4.65 22.08
N PHE A 115 -9.16 3.76 22.41
CA PHE A 115 -8.53 2.89 21.43
C PHE A 115 -9.53 1.95 20.74
N ARG A 116 -10.43 1.31 21.49
CA ARG A 116 -11.48 0.46 20.93
C ARG A 116 -12.44 1.25 20.05
N LEU A 117 -12.85 2.45 20.49
CA LEU A 117 -13.68 3.35 19.71
C LEU A 117 -13.00 3.76 18.40
N PHE A 118 -11.72 4.08 18.44
CA PHE A 118 -10.92 4.41 17.26
C PHE A 118 -10.87 3.25 16.26
N LEU A 119 -10.73 2.01 16.73
CA LEU A 119 -10.72 0.82 15.88
C LEU A 119 -12.07 0.53 15.21
N LEU A 120 -13.20 1.04 15.74
CA LEU A 120 -14.48 0.96 15.02
C LEU A 120 -14.44 1.69 13.67
N GLY A 121 -13.50 2.62 13.49
CA GLY A 121 -13.23 3.26 12.20
C GLY A 121 -12.89 2.27 11.08
N VAL A 122 -12.35 1.08 11.39
CA VAL A 122 -12.11 0.01 10.39
C VAL A 122 -13.41 -0.46 9.74
N ALA A 123 -14.52 -0.43 10.49
CA ALA A 123 -15.81 -0.92 10.03
C ALA A 123 -16.59 0.10 9.18
N ILE A 124 -16.15 1.37 9.13
CA ILE A 124 -16.85 2.42 8.39
C ILE A 124 -16.48 2.31 6.91
N PRO A 125 -17.43 1.98 6.02
CA PRO A 125 -17.17 2.00 4.59
C PRO A 125 -17.09 3.45 4.11
N ALA A 126 -16.03 3.80 3.37
CA ALA A 126 -15.84 5.15 2.85
C ALA A 126 -17.03 5.65 2.01
N GLN A 127 -17.69 4.73 1.30
CA GLN A 127 -18.86 5.00 0.48
C GLN A 127 -20.05 5.52 1.29
N ALA A 128 -20.25 5.05 2.53
CA ALA A 128 -21.39 5.47 3.36
C ALA A 128 -21.25 6.91 3.88
N VAL A 129 -20.02 7.40 4.01
CA VAL A 129 -19.74 8.74 4.56
C VAL A 129 -19.23 9.71 3.50
N VAL A 130 -19.27 9.34 2.22
CA VAL A 130 -18.67 10.14 1.16
C VAL A 130 -19.38 11.48 0.94
N VAL A 131 -20.71 11.51 1.06
CA VAL A 131 -21.51 12.74 0.94
C VAL A 131 -21.20 13.72 2.08
N PRO A 132 -21.26 13.34 3.38
CA PRO A 132 -20.90 14.28 4.43
C PRO A 132 -19.41 14.69 4.36
N LEU A 133 -18.51 13.80 3.91
CA LEU A 133 -17.11 14.17 3.68
C LEU A 133 -16.96 15.20 2.56
N TYR A 134 -17.68 15.06 1.44
CA TYR A 134 -17.71 16.06 0.37
C TYR A 134 -18.12 17.43 0.91
N LEU A 135 -19.21 17.49 1.69
CA LEU A 135 -19.69 18.73 2.28
C LEU A 135 -18.66 19.36 3.23
N MET A 136 -17.92 18.54 3.98
CA MET A 136 -16.84 19.00 4.84
C MET A 136 -15.66 19.57 4.04
N ILE A 137 -15.21 18.85 3.01
CA ILE A 137 -14.13 19.29 2.11
C ILE A 137 -14.48 20.60 1.42
N ALA A 138 -15.72 20.73 0.92
CA ALA A 138 -16.22 21.95 0.29
C ALA A 138 -16.26 23.13 1.29
N LYS A 139 -16.73 22.90 2.52
CA LYS A 139 -16.75 23.93 3.58
C LYS A 139 -15.35 24.39 4.01
N LEU A 140 -14.36 23.51 3.90
CA LEU A 140 -12.96 23.80 4.20
C LEU A 140 -12.20 24.43 3.02
N ASP A 141 -12.88 24.66 1.89
CA ASP A 141 -12.29 25.18 0.65
C ASP A 141 -11.12 24.31 0.13
N LEU A 142 -11.21 22.99 0.35
CA LEU A 142 -10.22 22.02 -0.07
C LEU A 142 -10.61 21.29 -1.36
N TYR A 143 -11.81 21.55 -1.89
CA TYR A 143 -12.28 20.90 -3.12
C TYR A 143 -11.34 21.18 -4.30
N ASP A 144 -11.23 20.22 -5.21
CA ASP A 144 -10.36 20.31 -6.38
C ASP A 144 -8.87 20.52 -6.05
N SER A 145 -8.41 19.87 -4.98
CA SER A 145 -7.01 19.89 -4.56
C SER A 145 -6.50 18.49 -4.19
N LEU A 146 -5.17 18.31 -4.16
CA LEU A 146 -4.58 17.06 -3.66
C LEU A 146 -4.86 16.84 -2.17
N LEU A 147 -5.05 17.90 -1.37
CA LEU A 147 -5.40 17.78 0.04
C LEU A 147 -6.77 17.12 0.24
N ALA A 148 -7.71 17.41 -0.67
CA ALA A 148 -9.01 16.76 -0.75
C ALA A 148 -8.90 15.23 -0.83
N VAL A 149 -7.81 14.72 -1.41
CA VAL A 149 -7.52 13.28 -1.52
C VAL A 149 -6.68 12.79 -0.35
N ILE A 150 -5.61 13.51 0.00
CA ILE A 150 -4.61 13.10 1.00
C ILE A 150 -5.26 12.90 2.37
N LEU A 151 -6.04 13.87 2.85
CA LEU A 151 -6.58 13.87 4.21
C LEU A 151 -7.55 12.69 4.46
N PRO A 152 -8.59 12.47 3.65
CA PRO A 152 -9.47 11.32 3.85
C PRO A 152 -8.73 10.00 3.62
N THR A 153 -7.83 9.92 2.63
CA THR A 153 -7.04 8.69 2.42
C THR A 153 -6.20 8.33 3.65
N ALA A 154 -5.51 9.31 4.23
CA ALA A 154 -4.73 9.11 5.46
C ALA A 154 -5.64 8.71 6.63
N ALA A 155 -6.75 9.43 6.84
CA ALA A 155 -7.70 9.16 7.93
C ALA A 155 -8.24 7.71 7.89
N PHE A 156 -8.63 7.22 6.71
CA PHE A 156 -9.11 5.84 6.55
C PHE A 156 -8.01 4.78 6.67
N ALA A 157 -6.75 5.14 6.41
CA ALA A 157 -5.62 4.24 6.62
C ALA A 157 -5.21 4.12 8.09
N MET A 158 -5.53 5.12 8.95
CA MET A 158 -5.05 5.14 10.34
C MET A 158 -5.54 3.96 11.20
N PRO A 159 -6.82 3.55 11.20
CA PRO A 159 -7.31 2.50 12.10
C PRO A 159 -6.54 1.18 11.94
N VAL A 160 -6.35 0.73 10.70
CA VAL A 160 -5.56 -0.47 10.39
C VAL A 160 -4.08 -0.25 10.69
N SER A 161 -3.53 0.94 10.42
CA SER A 161 -2.13 1.25 10.70
C SER A 161 -1.80 1.20 12.20
N VAL A 162 -2.67 1.76 13.03
CA VAL A 162 -2.54 1.68 14.50
C VAL A 162 -2.72 0.23 14.96
N LEU A 163 -3.66 -0.52 14.39
CA LEU A 163 -3.83 -1.94 14.71
C LEU A 163 -2.54 -2.76 14.43
N ILE A 164 -1.91 -2.53 13.28
CA ILE A 164 -0.63 -3.16 12.92
C ILE A 164 0.47 -2.77 13.92
N LEU A 165 0.64 -1.46 14.18
CA LEU A 165 1.69 -0.95 15.06
C LEU A 165 1.52 -1.44 16.49
N THR A 166 0.31 -1.40 17.03
CA THR A 166 0.01 -1.91 18.39
C THR A 166 0.30 -3.39 18.52
N GLY A 167 0.06 -4.19 17.48
CA GLY A 167 0.49 -5.59 17.42
C GLY A 167 2.00 -5.73 17.58
N THR A 168 2.78 -5.01 16.77
CA THR A 168 4.25 -5.08 16.82
C THR A 168 4.86 -4.47 18.08
N LEU A 169 4.22 -3.46 18.67
CA LEU A 169 4.71 -2.79 19.89
C LEU A 169 4.60 -3.66 21.14
N ARG A 170 3.64 -4.58 21.15
CA ARG A 170 3.45 -5.54 22.26
C ARG A 170 4.58 -6.57 22.34
N ASP A 171 5.37 -6.73 21.29
CA ASP A 171 6.53 -7.62 21.29
C ASP A 171 7.74 -7.03 22.04
N ILE A 172 7.73 -5.72 22.34
CA ILE A 172 8.77 -5.06 23.14
C ILE A 172 8.52 -5.39 24.61
N SER A 173 9.50 -6.02 25.27
CA SER A 173 9.39 -6.39 26.68
C SER A 173 9.26 -5.18 27.61
N GLU A 174 8.45 -5.34 28.65
CA GLU A 174 8.23 -4.31 29.69
C GLU A 174 9.56 -3.88 30.34
N ASP A 175 10.45 -4.84 30.61
CA ASP A 175 11.76 -4.63 31.23
C ASP A 175 12.62 -3.57 30.51
N LEU A 176 12.51 -3.46 29.17
CA LEU A 176 13.25 -2.45 28.41
C LEU A 176 12.73 -1.04 28.68
N TYR A 177 11.41 -0.90 28.85
CA TYR A 177 10.81 0.37 29.23
C TYR A 177 11.15 0.74 30.67
N GLU A 178 11.12 -0.23 31.58
CA GLU A 178 11.48 -0.02 32.99
C GLU A 178 12.95 0.37 33.15
N ALA A 179 13.86 -0.30 32.44
CA ALA A 179 15.28 0.05 32.42
C ALA A 179 15.51 1.49 31.95
N MET A 180 14.89 1.89 30.84
CA MET A 180 14.97 3.28 30.36
C MET A 180 14.34 4.28 31.34
N ALA A 181 13.27 3.91 32.03
CA ALA A 181 12.63 4.77 33.02
C ALA A 181 13.54 5.00 34.24
N LEU A 182 14.24 3.95 34.70
CA LEU A 182 15.25 4.03 35.76
C LEU A 182 16.44 4.93 35.33
N ASP A 183 16.80 4.91 34.05
CA ASP A 183 17.80 5.82 33.45
C ASP A 183 17.28 7.26 33.24
N GLY A 184 16.07 7.58 33.72
CA GLY A 184 15.46 8.91 33.62
C GLY A 184 15.02 9.28 32.20
N ALA A 185 14.79 8.30 31.31
CA ALA A 185 14.32 8.59 29.96
C ALA A 185 12.89 9.13 29.97
N SER A 186 12.66 10.24 29.24
CA SER A 186 11.32 10.75 28.97
C SER A 186 10.57 9.85 27.98
N ALA A 187 9.23 9.97 27.95
CA ALA A 187 8.39 9.24 26.99
C ALA A 187 8.81 9.51 25.53
N THR A 188 9.18 10.75 25.20
CA THR A 188 9.70 11.13 23.88
C THR A 188 11.03 10.43 23.59
N ARG A 189 11.93 10.36 24.58
CA ARG A 189 13.20 9.64 24.43
C ARG A 189 12.96 8.14 24.19
N MET A 190 12.03 7.51 24.93
CA MET A 190 11.63 6.12 24.70
C MET A 190 11.04 5.93 23.29
N LEU A 191 10.19 6.85 22.83
CA LEU A 191 9.60 6.80 21.49
C LEU A 191 10.68 6.74 20.39
N PHE A 192 11.67 7.63 20.45
CA PHE A 192 12.69 7.71 19.39
C PHE A 192 13.83 6.70 19.56
N GLN A 193 14.21 6.33 20.78
CA GLN A 193 15.38 5.48 21.04
C GLN A 193 15.04 4.00 21.21
N LEU A 194 13.80 3.64 21.56
CA LEU A 194 13.37 2.25 21.75
C LEU A 194 12.23 1.86 20.79
N VAL A 195 11.13 2.59 20.83
CA VAL A 195 9.89 2.23 20.11
C VAL A 195 10.11 2.20 18.60
N ILE A 196 10.58 3.30 18.00
CA ILE A 196 10.81 3.38 16.55
C ILE A 196 11.84 2.35 16.07
N PRO A 197 13.02 2.19 16.71
CA PRO A 197 14.01 1.20 16.29
C PRO A 197 13.54 -0.25 16.38
N MET A 198 12.76 -0.59 17.41
CA MET A 198 12.26 -1.96 17.63
C MET A 198 11.04 -2.29 16.77
N THR A 199 10.28 -1.29 16.31
CA THR A 199 9.09 -1.50 15.47
C THR A 199 9.30 -1.24 13.99
N LYS A 200 10.55 -1.24 13.50
CA LYS A 200 10.87 -1.08 12.08
C LYS A 200 10.08 -2.02 11.16
N GLY A 201 9.85 -3.26 11.58
CA GLY A 201 9.02 -4.21 10.85
C GLY A 201 7.56 -3.75 10.72
N GLY A 202 6.94 -3.33 11.83
CA GLY A 202 5.58 -2.78 11.85
C GLY A 202 5.45 -1.48 11.05
N ILE A 203 6.42 -0.56 11.21
CA ILE A 203 6.50 0.69 10.43
C ILE A 203 6.60 0.37 8.94
N SER A 204 7.43 -0.59 8.53
CA SER A 204 7.53 -1.01 7.13
C SER A 204 6.21 -1.52 6.58
N THR A 205 5.46 -2.31 7.36
CA THR A 205 4.13 -2.80 6.98
C THR A 205 3.16 -1.63 6.80
N VAL A 206 3.16 -0.66 7.73
CA VAL A 206 2.31 0.54 7.64
C VAL A 206 2.66 1.41 6.43
N VAL A 207 3.95 1.59 6.12
CA VAL A 207 4.40 2.32 4.92
C VAL A 207 3.83 1.67 3.66
N VAL A 208 4.01 0.36 3.50
CA VAL A 208 3.52 -0.36 2.32
C VAL A 208 1.99 -0.31 2.26
N TYR A 209 1.31 -0.57 3.36
CA TYR A 209 -0.15 -0.55 3.43
C TYR A 209 -0.72 0.82 3.05
N SER A 210 -0.28 1.90 3.71
CA SER A 210 -0.78 3.25 3.47
C SER A 210 -0.40 3.79 2.09
N ALA A 211 0.80 3.48 1.59
CA ALA A 211 1.20 3.82 0.23
C ALA A 211 0.31 3.12 -0.82
N LEU A 212 0.00 1.82 -0.64
CA LEU A 212 -0.89 1.09 -1.54
C LEU A 212 -2.32 1.63 -1.51
N GLN A 213 -2.82 2.03 -0.34
CA GLN A 213 -4.14 2.67 -0.22
C GLN A 213 -4.20 3.98 -1.01
N ALA A 214 -3.15 4.80 -0.92
CA ALA A 214 -3.06 6.05 -1.66
C ALA A 214 -2.86 5.83 -3.17
N TRP A 215 -2.01 4.88 -3.55
CA TRP A 215 -1.71 4.58 -4.94
C TRP A 215 -2.93 4.02 -5.70
N ASN A 216 -3.68 3.13 -5.05
CA ASN A 216 -4.89 2.52 -5.62
C ASN A 216 -6.15 3.35 -5.39
N GLY A 217 -6.04 4.51 -4.72
CA GLY A 217 -7.17 5.35 -4.37
C GLY A 217 -7.91 5.84 -5.61
N PHE A 218 -9.21 5.58 -5.69
CA PHE A 218 -10.07 5.99 -6.81
C PHE A 218 -11.26 6.84 -6.35
N LEU A 219 -11.94 6.41 -5.27
CA LEU A 219 -13.18 7.02 -4.80
C LEU A 219 -13.01 8.51 -4.43
N PHE A 220 -12.02 8.83 -3.59
CA PHE A 220 -11.81 10.21 -3.14
C PHE A 220 -11.34 11.15 -4.26
N PRO A 221 -10.37 10.77 -5.11
CA PRO A 221 -10.07 11.56 -6.30
C PRO A 221 -11.29 11.79 -7.18
N LEU A 222 -12.07 10.74 -7.47
CA LEU A 222 -13.24 10.85 -8.36
C LEU A 222 -14.27 11.86 -7.87
N ILE A 223 -14.47 11.96 -6.56
CA ILE A 223 -15.56 12.75 -5.97
C ILE A 223 -15.06 14.15 -5.55
N PHE A 224 -13.80 14.28 -5.15
CA PHE A 224 -13.27 15.52 -4.54
C PHE A 224 -12.38 16.34 -5.49
N THR A 225 -12.15 15.85 -6.71
CA THR A 225 -11.38 16.58 -7.74
C THR A 225 -12.14 16.65 -9.06
N GLN A 226 -11.89 17.72 -9.82
CA GLN A 226 -12.56 17.99 -11.08
C GLN A 226 -11.58 18.45 -12.18
N SER A 227 -10.64 19.34 -11.86
CA SER A 227 -9.66 19.84 -12.83
C SER A 227 -8.53 18.85 -13.07
N ASP A 228 -7.76 19.08 -14.14
CA ASP A 228 -6.58 18.26 -14.46
C ASP A 228 -5.41 18.47 -13.47
N GLY A 229 -5.43 19.58 -12.71
CA GLY A 229 -4.40 19.95 -11.74
C GLY A 229 -4.16 18.87 -10.67
N PRO A 230 -5.15 18.52 -9.83
CA PRO A 230 -5.02 17.51 -8.77
C PRO A 230 -5.23 16.06 -9.26
N ARG A 231 -5.30 15.83 -10.57
CA ARG A 231 -5.66 14.53 -11.13
C ARG A 231 -4.57 13.47 -10.87
N VAL A 232 -4.99 12.28 -10.46
CA VAL A 232 -4.10 11.15 -10.11
C VAL A 232 -4.18 10.02 -11.14
N LEU A 233 -3.22 9.10 -11.13
CA LEU A 233 -3.12 7.98 -12.08
C LEU A 233 -4.41 7.20 -12.27
N THR A 234 -5.09 6.85 -11.18
CA THR A 234 -6.34 6.05 -11.23
C THR A 234 -7.44 6.75 -12.00
N LEU A 235 -7.51 8.09 -11.95
CA LEU A 235 -8.43 8.89 -12.78
C LEU A 235 -7.92 9.02 -14.22
N GLY A 236 -6.61 9.13 -14.41
CA GLY A 236 -5.99 9.18 -15.74
C GLY A 236 -6.28 7.94 -16.59
N LEU A 237 -6.50 6.77 -15.97
CA LEU A 237 -6.95 5.56 -16.67
C LEU A 237 -8.30 5.75 -17.39
N PHE A 238 -9.18 6.57 -16.82
CA PHE A 238 -10.52 6.82 -17.35
C PHE A 238 -10.53 7.82 -18.51
N ASN A 239 -9.41 8.48 -18.83
CA ASN A 239 -9.31 9.35 -20.01
C ASN A 239 -9.52 8.59 -21.33
N TYR A 240 -9.40 7.26 -21.31
CA TYR A 240 -9.58 6.37 -22.46
C TYR A 240 -10.97 5.72 -22.54
N VAL A 241 -11.86 6.08 -21.61
CA VAL A 241 -13.24 5.61 -21.53
C VAL A 241 -14.16 6.80 -21.83
N SER A 242 -14.99 6.68 -22.86
CA SER A 242 -15.99 7.69 -23.22
C SER A 242 -17.37 7.06 -23.40
N GLN A 243 -18.41 7.89 -23.46
CA GLN A 243 -19.77 7.42 -23.74
C GLN A 243 -19.92 6.78 -25.14
N PHE A 244 -19.01 7.08 -26.07
CA PHE A 244 -19.06 6.61 -27.45
C PHE A 244 -18.14 5.42 -27.73
N GLY A 245 -17.32 5.01 -26.75
CA GLY A 245 -16.39 3.91 -26.91
C GLY A 245 -15.20 3.97 -25.96
N VAL A 246 -14.43 2.89 -25.96
CA VAL A 246 -13.25 2.70 -25.12
C VAL A 246 -12.03 2.46 -26.00
N ASN A 247 -10.97 3.24 -25.79
CA ASN A 247 -9.66 2.93 -26.37
C ASN A 247 -8.96 1.90 -25.48
N ILE A 248 -9.32 0.63 -25.68
CA ILE A 248 -8.81 -0.50 -24.87
C ILE A 248 -7.27 -0.56 -24.88
N PRO A 249 -6.57 -0.46 -26.04
CA PRO A 249 -5.11 -0.54 -26.03
C PRO A 249 -4.43 0.59 -25.25
N ALA A 250 -4.90 1.83 -25.38
CA ALA A 250 -4.35 2.96 -24.63
C ALA A 250 -4.66 2.86 -23.13
N LEU A 251 -5.87 2.41 -22.77
CA LEU A 251 -6.23 2.13 -21.38
C LEU A 251 -5.28 1.10 -20.76
N LEU A 252 -5.07 -0.04 -21.44
CA LEU A 252 -4.19 -1.10 -20.94
C LEU A 252 -2.72 -0.67 -20.93
N ALA A 253 -2.26 0.12 -21.90
CA ALA A 253 -0.93 0.73 -21.85
C ALA A 253 -0.76 1.63 -20.63
N SER A 254 -1.80 2.41 -20.28
CA SER A 254 -1.80 3.24 -19.07
C SER A 254 -1.77 2.41 -17.80
N VAL A 255 -2.47 1.28 -17.75
CA VAL A 255 -2.40 0.32 -16.62
C VAL A 255 -0.99 -0.27 -16.50
N VAL A 256 -0.38 -0.71 -17.61
CA VAL A 256 1.00 -1.24 -17.61
C VAL A 256 1.97 -0.20 -17.06
N LEU A 257 1.95 1.03 -17.59
CA LEU A 257 2.82 2.11 -17.15
C LEU A 257 2.60 2.46 -15.67
N SER A 258 1.34 2.47 -15.20
CA SER A 258 1.00 2.74 -13.79
C SER A 258 1.53 1.66 -12.84
N GLY A 259 1.72 0.43 -13.31
CA GLY A 259 2.26 -0.69 -12.51
C GLY A 259 3.79 -0.66 -12.36
N ILE A 260 4.52 -0.04 -13.30
CA ILE A 260 5.99 -0.02 -13.30
C ILE A 260 6.57 0.59 -12.02
N PRO A 261 6.12 1.76 -11.52
CA PRO A 261 6.67 2.35 -10.31
C PRO A 261 6.48 1.47 -9.07
N ILE A 262 5.30 0.87 -8.90
CA ILE A 262 5.03 -0.05 -7.78
C ILE A 262 5.98 -1.25 -7.86
N PHE A 263 6.14 -1.82 -9.06
CA PHE A 263 7.03 -2.95 -9.26
C PHE A 263 8.48 -2.58 -8.95
N ALA A 264 8.95 -1.41 -9.40
CA ALA A 264 10.28 -0.90 -9.09
C ALA A 264 10.50 -0.73 -7.57
N VAL A 265 9.54 -0.12 -6.86
CA VAL A 265 9.58 0.01 -5.39
C VAL A 265 9.65 -1.37 -4.73
N TYR A 266 8.85 -2.33 -5.18
CA TYR A 266 8.88 -3.70 -4.67
C TYR A 266 10.26 -4.37 -4.87
N LEU A 267 10.88 -4.23 -6.05
CA LEU A 267 12.20 -4.82 -6.33
C LEU A 267 13.28 -4.30 -5.38
N VAL A 268 13.21 -3.02 -5.00
CA VAL A 268 14.10 -2.39 -4.03
C VAL A 268 13.74 -2.83 -2.60
N ALA A 269 12.46 -2.77 -2.24
CA ALA A 269 11.96 -3.02 -0.89
C ALA A 269 11.99 -4.51 -0.48
N ARG A 270 11.97 -5.46 -1.42
CA ARG A 270 11.90 -6.90 -1.12
C ARG A 270 13.01 -7.37 -0.17
N ARG A 271 14.21 -6.79 -0.25
CA ARG A 271 15.34 -7.14 0.63
C ARG A 271 15.07 -6.70 2.08
N ALA A 272 14.46 -5.54 2.27
CA ALA A 272 14.08 -5.03 3.59
C ALA A 272 12.88 -5.79 4.18
N LEU A 273 11.88 -6.11 3.35
CA LEU A 273 10.69 -6.88 3.76
C LEU A 273 11.04 -8.31 4.19
N VAL A 274 11.92 -8.98 3.45
CA VAL A 274 12.38 -10.35 3.80
C VAL A 274 13.22 -10.32 5.09
N GLY A 275 14.06 -9.31 5.28
CA GLY A 275 14.84 -9.14 6.53
C GLY A 275 13.95 -8.90 7.76
N GLY A 276 12.87 -8.13 7.62
CA GLY A 276 11.92 -7.86 8.70
C GLY A 276 11.09 -9.08 9.11
N LEU A 277 10.64 -9.90 8.15
CA LEU A 277 9.88 -11.14 8.41
C LEU A 277 10.73 -12.21 9.12
N MET A 278 12.02 -12.31 8.82
CA MET A 278 12.92 -13.26 9.48
C MET A 278 13.25 -12.88 10.93
N GLY A 279 13.00 -11.64 11.35
CA GLY A 279 13.10 -11.21 12.75
C GLY A 279 11.92 -11.66 13.62
N VAL A 280 10.75 -11.92 13.01
CA VAL A 280 9.50 -12.28 13.72
C VAL A 280 9.29 -13.80 13.79
N GLY A 281 9.77 -14.56 12.81
CA GLY A 281 9.63 -16.03 12.77
C GLY A 281 10.82 -16.84 13.33
N GLY A 282 11.80 -16.16 13.93
CA GLY A 282 13.08 -16.74 14.36
C GLY A 282 13.20 -17.04 15.85
N LYS A 283 12.09 -17.31 16.56
CA LYS A 283 12.08 -17.83 17.92
C LYS A 283 11.27 -19.12 17.99
#